data_AF-A0A3B9IDX1-F1
#
_entry.id   AF-A0A3B9IDX1-F1
#
_cell.length_a   1.000
_cell.length_b   1.000
_cell.length_c   1.000
_cell.angle_alpha   90.00
_cell.angle_beta   90.00
_cell.angle_gamma   90.00
#
_symmetry.space_group_name_H-M   'P 1'
#
loop_
_entity.id
_entity.type
_entity.pdbx_description
1 polymer ?
#
loop_
_entity_poly.entity_id
_entity_poly.type
_entity_poly.pdbx_seq_one_letter_code
_entity_poly.pdbx_strand_id
1 'polypeptide(L)' 'LSMGMSGDFEIAIEEGATVVRVGQAIFGARKLPDSHFWPGLEA' A
#
# COMPACT_ATOMS: atom_id res chain seq x y z
N LEU A 1 3.03 10.93 11.98
CA LEU A 1 3.68 10.47 10.73
C LEU A 1 2.75 9.52 9.98
N SER A 2 2.55 9.71 8.68
CA SER A 2 1.78 8.76 7.84
C SER A 2 2.74 7.92 7.01
N MET A 3 3.03 6.70 7.45
CA MET A 3 3.99 5.78 6.82
C MET A 3 3.64 4.32 7.12
N GLY A 4 4.24 3.38 6.40
CA GLY A 4 3.84 1.97 6.44
C GLY A 4 2.67 1.65 5.51
N MET A 5 2.89 0.65 4.67
CA MET A 5 1.94 -0.03 3.81
C MET A 5 1.71 -1.46 4.29
N SER A 6 1.02 -2.27 3.48
CA SER A 6 0.61 -3.63 3.89
C SER A 6 1.76 -4.59 4.21
N GLY A 7 2.99 -4.33 3.74
CA GLY A 7 4.14 -5.21 3.96
C GLY A 7 5.09 -4.77 5.08
N ASP A 8 4.92 -3.58 5.63
CA ASP A 8 5.89 -2.93 6.54
C ASP A 8 5.23 -2.08 7.63
N PHE A 9 3.90 -2.22 7.86
CA PHE A 9 3.20 -1.42 8.86
C PHE A 9 3.68 -1.68 10.29
N GLU A 10 4.18 -2.87 10.61
CA GLU A 10 4.71 -3.19 11.95
C GLU A 10 5.99 -2.40 12.23
N ILE A 11 6.96 -2.44 11.31
CA ILE A 11 8.19 -1.63 11.38
C ILE A 11 7.83 -0.14 11.42
N ALA A 12 6.86 0.29 10.61
CA ALA A 12 6.42 1.68 10.61
C ALA A 12 5.89 2.13 11.98
N ILE A 13 5.18 1.27 12.71
CA ILE A 13 4.71 1.56 14.08
C ILE A 13 5.90 1.67 15.04
N GLU A 14 6.86 0.75 14.97
CA GLU A 14 8.09 0.79 15.78
C GLU A 14 8.88 2.09 15.57
N GLU A 15 8.89 2.60 14.34
CA GLU A 15 9.55 3.87 13.95
C GLU A 15 8.66 5.12 14.18
N GLY A 16 7.51 5.00 14.84
CA GLY A 16 6.68 6.13 15.28
C GLY A 16 5.59 6.58 14.29
N ALA A 17 5.09 5.69 13.43
CA ALA A 17 3.92 5.98 12.60
C ALA A 17 2.70 6.25 13.49
N THR A 18 1.96 7.31 13.17
CA THR A 18 0.67 7.62 13.80
C THR A 18 -0.51 7.27 12.90
N VAL A 19 -0.24 7.02 11.61
CA VAL A 19 -1.19 6.55 10.62
C VAL A 19 -0.47 5.56 9.70
N VAL A 20 -1.04 4.37 9.51
CA VAL A 20 -0.58 3.35 8.56
C VAL A 20 -1.59 3.18 7.44
N ARG A 21 -1.14 2.73 6.25
CA ARG A 21 -1.98 2.60 5.05
C ARG A 21 -2.08 1.14 4.61
N VAL A 22 -3.07 0.41 5.13
CA VAL A 22 -3.22 -1.02 4.85
C VAL A 22 -4.31 -1.24 3.79
N GLY A 23 -3.95 -1.88 2.68
CA GLY A 23 -4.83 -2.15 1.54
C GLY A 23 -4.90 -3.63 1.24
N GLN A 24 -3.90 -4.16 0.52
CA GLN A 24 -3.90 -5.56 0.05
C GLN A 24 -3.96 -6.60 1.18
N ALA A 25 -3.42 -6.30 2.36
CA ALA A 25 -3.52 -7.23 3.50
C ALA A 25 -4.95 -7.32 4.06
N ILE A 26 -5.80 -6.31 3.84
CA ILE A 26 -7.21 -6.31 4.24
C ILE A 26 -8.11 -6.81 3.09
N PHE A 27 -7.89 -6.30 1.88
CA PHE A 27 -8.80 -6.48 0.74
C PHE A 27 -8.30 -7.47 -0.33
N GLY A 28 -7.06 -7.95 -0.21
CA GLY A 28 -6.41 -8.78 -1.23
C GLY A 28 -5.81 -7.98 -2.39
N ALA A 29 -5.24 -8.69 -3.35
CA ALA A 29 -4.64 -8.11 -4.55
C ALA A 29 -5.68 -7.40 -5.43
N ARG A 30 -5.25 -6.37 -6.18
CA ARG A 30 -6.10 -5.75 -7.20
C ARG A 30 -6.46 -6.79 -8.27
N LYS A 31 -7.73 -6.79 -8.69
CA LYS A 31 -8.24 -7.71 -9.73
C LYS A 31 -7.72 -7.39 -11.13
N LEU A 32 -7.32 -6.14 -11.36
CA LEU A 32 -6.91 -5.62 -12.66
C LEU A 32 -5.52 -4.99 -12.54
N PRO A 33 -4.71 -5.03 -13.61
CA PRO A 33 -3.37 -4.45 -13.63
C PRO A 33 -3.41 -2.93 -13.53
N ASP A 34 -2.28 -2.33 -13.21
CA ASP A 34 -2.11 -0.87 -13.05
C ASP A 34 -2.52 -0.11 -14.30
N SER A 35 -2.23 -0.66 -15.49
CA SER A 35 -2.60 -0.07 -16.78
C SER A 35 -4.11 0.10 -16.97
N HIS A 36 -4.94 -0.65 -16.25
CA HIS A 36 -6.39 -0.44 -16.26
C HIS A 36 -6.79 0.89 -15.60
N PHE A 37 -6.12 1.25 -14.50
CA PHE A 37 -6.45 2.44 -13.71
C PHE A 37 -5.60 3.66 -14.12
N TRP A 38 -4.38 3.43 -14.60
CA TRP A 38 -3.45 4.43 -15.12
C TRP A 38 -3.03 4.09 -16.56
N PRO A 39 -3.89 4.37 -17.55
CA PRO A 39 -3.53 4.18 -18.95
C PRO A 39 -2.35 5.09 -19.32
N GLY A 40 -1.26 4.50 -19.83
CA GLY A 40 -0.03 5.21 -20.22
C GLY A 40 1.16 5.04 -19.27
N LEU A 41 1.01 4.28 -18.17
CA LEU A 41 2.15 3.82 -17.39
C LEU A 41 2.79 2.62 -18.13
N GLU A 42 3.72 2.90 -19.04
CA GLU A 42 4.59 1.86 -19.61
C GLU A 42 5.62 1.44 -18.55
N ALA A 43 5.78 0.12 -18.37
CA ALA A 43 6.68 -0.48 -17.38
C ALA A 43 8.14 -0.41 -17.82
#